data_AF-G2FXN2-F1
#
_entry.id   AF-G2FXN2-F1
#
_cell.length_a   1.000
_cell.length_b   1.000
_cell.length_c   1.000
_cell.angle_alpha   90.00
_cell.angle_beta   90.00
_cell.angle_gamma   90.00
#
_symmetry.space_group_name_H-M   'P 1'
#
loop_
_entity.id
_entity.type
_entity.pdbx_description
1 polymer ?
#
loop_
_entity_poly.entity_id
_entity_poly.type
_entity_poly.pdbx_seq_one_letter_code
_entity_poly.pdbx_strand_id
1 'polypeptide(L)'
;MNRLRIMVLSLIVLVTIMLVAACSTQQPTPTPSTQTTPATQVANVTATYVGEKTCQGCHQKTNYDKTPHYQSFKPLSAYKLDKTYGSITVYDGAADNAKSTTIDISKALGVEMDTYVVAEIPKEAGFSKRFYRVGHLIKNPDGTYKIESASVVNGTQNWSAGEYTCAECHSPNMGATGTPDYTITCEGCHGPGSAHVAATTDDQKKATMVLPNSDTCLKCHNSDPKKDSTTSAIITTNHYGTRDYTFSKHNTTGQINGCLTCHKVHGPDANGGLLKKDKPNDICVTCHAGKNYDVKTIMWDNKSDPHNHITADHSFTAIPESATKVNPTTKNVEIVDPTVLDMIKKALPDLAK
;
A
#
# COMPACT_ATOMS: atom_id res chain seq x y z
N MET A 1 -87.46 3.99 8.75
CA MET A 1 -87.04 3.43 7.44
C MET A 1 -85.61 3.84 6.97
N ASN A 2 -84.75 4.47 7.79
CA ASN A 2 -83.40 4.89 7.37
C ASN A 2 -82.20 4.24 8.08
N ARG A 3 -82.38 3.38 9.10
CA ARG A 3 -81.24 2.72 9.78
C ARG A 3 -80.94 1.30 9.29
N LEU A 4 -81.97 0.56 8.86
CA LEU A 4 -81.80 -0.80 8.32
C LEU A 4 -81.17 -0.80 6.90
N ARG A 5 -81.42 0.24 6.09
CA ARG A 5 -80.80 0.39 4.76
C ARG A 5 -79.31 0.73 4.82
N ILE A 6 -78.87 1.47 5.84
CA ILE A 6 -77.46 1.87 6.01
C ILE A 6 -76.62 0.67 6.52
N MET A 7 -77.15 -0.16 7.42
CA MET A 7 -76.45 -1.37 7.87
C MET A 7 -76.29 -2.44 6.77
N VAL A 8 -77.28 -2.60 5.88
CA VAL A 8 -77.21 -3.57 4.77
C VAL A 8 -76.21 -3.11 3.69
N LEU A 9 -76.11 -1.81 3.42
CA LEU A 9 -75.12 -1.26 2.48
C LEU A 9 -73.68 -1.36 3.02
N SER A 10 -73.46 -1.16 4.32
CA SER A 10 -72.13 -1.30 4.94
C SER A 10 -71.63 -2.76 5.02
N LEU A 11 -72.54 -3.73 5.14
CA LEU A 11 -72.19 -5.16 5.16
C LEU A 11 -71.84 -5.70 3.76
N ILE A 12 -72.52 -5.21 2.71
CA ILE A 12 -72.27 -5.61 1.32
C ILE A 12 -70.91 -5.08 0.84
N VAL A 13 -70.51 -3.86 1.22
CA VAL A 13 -69.20 -3.30 0.87
C VAL A 13 -68.05 -4.04 1.57
N LEU A 14 -68.23 -4.50 2.81
CA LEU A 14 -67.20 -5.25 3.55
C LEU A 14 -66.99 -6.66 2.99
N VAL A 15 -68.04 -7.32 2.52
CA VAL A 15 -67.96 -8.66 1.90
C VAL A 15 -67.32 -8.60 0.49
N THR A 16 -67.57 -7.53 -0.28
CA THR A 16 -66.90 -7.36 -1.58
C THR A 16 -65.40 -7.08 -1.48
N ILE A 17 -64.90 -6.49 -0.39
CA ILE A 17 -63.46 -6.23 -0.21
C ILE A 17 -62.69 -7.52 0.17
N MET A 18 -63.33 -8.46 0.88
CA MET A 18 -62.69 -9.74 1.23
C MET A 18 -62.63 -10.76 0.08
N LEU A 19 -63.47 -10.65 -0.95
CA LEU A 19 -63.47 -11.59 -2.09
C LEU A 19 -62.44 -11.25 -3.19
N VAL A 20 -61.88 -10.04 -3.22
CA VAL A 20 -60.83 -9.68 -4.20
C VAL A 20 -59.42 -10.04 -3.68
N ALA A 21 -59.26 -10.29 -2.38
CA ALA A 21 -57.99 -10.69 -1.77
C ALA A 21 -57.67 -12.20 -1.87
N ALA A 22 -58.59 -13.02 -2.39
CA ALA A 22 -58.45 -14.49 -2.43
C ALA A 22 -58.23 -15.08 -3.84
N CYS A 23 -58.10 -14.26 -4.89
CA CYS A 23 -57.88 -14.71 -6.26
C CYS A 23 -56.57 -14.17 -6.85
N SER A 24 -55.42 -14.48 -6.24
CA SER A 24 -54.12 -14.43 -6.95
C SER A 24 -53.03 -15.26 -6.26
N THR A 25 -53.36 -16.44 -5.76
CA THR A 25 -52.38 -17.44 -5.32
C THR A 25 -52.31 -18.59 -6.32
N GLN A 26 -51.92 -18.29 -7.56
CA GLN A 26 -51.32 -19.31 -8.40
C GLN A 26 -49.83 -19.35 -8.09
N GLN A 27 -49.46 -20.39 -7.37
CA GLN A 27 -48.08 -20.78 -7.17
C GLN A 27 -47.49 -21.12 -8.55
N PRO A 28 -46.45 -20.41 -9.04
CA PRO A 28 -45.78 -20.81 -10.26
C PRO A 28 -45.14 -22.19 -10.04
N THR A 29 -45.49 -23.14 -10.92
CA THR A 29 -44.79 -24.42 -11.07
C THR A 29 -43.28 -24.15 -11.21
N PRO A 30 -42.40 -24.92 -10.53
CA PRO A 30 -40.97 -24.70 -10.63
C PRO A 30 -40.52 -24.91 -12.08
N THR A 31 -40.17 -23.83 -12.76
CA THR A 31 -39.28 -23.87 -13.92
C THR A 31 -38.00 -24.61 -13.47
N PRO A 32 -37.42 -25.51 -14.28
CA PRO A 32 -36.11 -26.06 -13.98
C PRO A 32 -35.17 -24.90 -13.70
N SER A 33 -34.73 -24.80 -12.44
CA SER A 33 -33.72 -23.85 -12.04
C SER A 33 -32.48 -24.16 -12.86
N THR A 34 -32.18 -23.31 -13.84
CA THR A 34 -30.80 -23.10 -14.23
C THR A 34 -30.14 -22.64 -12.94
N GLN A 35 -29.36 -23.54 -12.32
CA GLN A 35 -28.73 -23.33 -11.02
C GLN A 35 -28.10 -21.94 -10.97
N THR A 36 -28.81 -20.98 -10.37
CA THR A 36 -28.20 -19.75 -9.89
C THR A 36 -27.46 -20.17 -8.64
N THR A 37 -26.19 -20.48 -8.83
CA THR A 37 -25.19 -20.56 -7.77
C THR A 37 -25.40 -19.35 -6.84
N PRO A 38 -25.79 -19.56 -5.57
CA PRO A 38 -25.90 -18.47 -4.62
C PRO A 38 -24.57 -17.72 -4.56
N ALA A 39 -24.59 -16.39 -4.43
CA ALA A 39 -23.40 -15.55 -4.31
C ALA A 39 -22.41 -16.03 -3.21
N THR A 40 -22.90 -16.85 -2.29
CA THR A 40 -22.12 -17.52 -1.23
C THR A 40 -21.15 -18.60 -1.74
N GLN A 41 -21.34 -19.19 -2.94
CA GLN A 41 -20.45 -20.26 -3.43
C GLN A 41 -19.18 -19.76 -4.14
N VAL A 42 -19.11 -18.48 -4.55
CA VAL A 42 -17.87 -17.89 -5.09
C VAL A 42 -16.91 -17.45 -3.95
N ALA A 43 -17.44 -17.26 -2.74
CA ALA A 43 -16.66 -16.90 -1.55
C ALA A 43 -15.79 -18.05 -1.00
N ASN A 44 -16.00 -19.30 -1.47
CA ASN A 44 -15.27 -20.48 -1.02
C ASN A 44 -14.10 -20.88 -1.93
N VAL A 45 -13.81 -20.12 -2.98
CA VAL A 45 -12.57 -20.28 -3.75
C VAL A 45 -11.50 -19.46 -3.04
N THR A 46 -10.39 -20.08 -2.63
CA THR A 46 -9.22 -19.33 -2.16
C THR A 46 -8.78 -18.40 -3.28
N ALA A 47 -9.07 -17.11 -3.14
CA ALA A 47 -8.77 -16.14 -4.18
C ALA A 47 -7.25 -16.06 -4.41
N THR A 48 -6.83 -16.31 -5.64
CA THR A 48 -5.45 -16.16 -6.11
C THR A 48 -5.25 -14.85 -6.84
N TYR A 49 -3.99 -14.44 -6.96
CA TYR A 49 -3.57 -13.30 -7.78
C TYR A 49 -3.69 -13.64 -9.27
N VAL A 50 -4.00 -12.64 -10.08
CA VAL A 50 -4.17 -12.75 -11.54
C VAL A 50 -3.20 -11.89 -12.34
N GLY A 51 -2.44 -11.02 -11.67
CA GLY A 51 -1.44 -10.16 -12.26
C GLY A 51 -2.01 -8.90 -12.92
N GLU A 52 -1.17 -7.87 -13.00
CA GLU A 52 -1.54 -6.52 -13.46
C GLU A 52 -2.17 -6.52 -14.86
N LYS A 53 -1.60 -7.28 -15.79
CA LYS A 53 -2.08 -7.34 -17.18
C LYS A 53 -3.52 -7.83 -17.29
N THR A 54 -3.96 -8.71 -16.40
CA THR A 54 -5.35 -9.19 -16.36
C THR A 54 -6.29 -8.06 -15.98
N CYS A 55 -5.94 -7.27 -14.96
CA CYS A 55 -6.68 -6.10 -14.53
C CYS A 55 -6.78 -5.07 -15.67
N GLN A 56 -5.64 -4.77 -16.30
CA GLN A 56 -5.55 -3.83 -17.42
C GLN A 56 -6.32 -4.28 -18.66
N GLY A 57 -6.55 -5.59 -18.85
CA GLY A 57 -7.37 -6.11 -19.95
C GLY A 57 -8.81 -5.58 -19.93
N CYS A 58 -9.37 -5.35 -18.74
CA CYS A 58 -10.74 -4.84 -18.56
C CYS A 58 -10.79 -3.40 -18.03
N HIS A 59 -9.84 -3.00 -17.19
CA HIS A 59 -9.79 -1.69 -16.55
C HIS A 59 -8.64 -0.84 -17.09
N GLN A 60 -8.96 0.07 -18.00
CA GLN A 60 -7.97 1.00 -18.56
C GLN A 60 -7.74 2.18 -17.59
N LYS A 61 -6.74 2.07 -16.71
CA LYS A 61 -6.26 3.18 -15.89
C LYS A 61 -5.03 3.81 -16.54
N THR A 62 -5.21 5.00 -17.12
CA THR A 62 -4.12 5.73 -17.78
C THR A 62 -3.08 6.21 -16.78
N ASN A 63 -1.79 6.05 -17.11
CA ASN A 63 -0.64 6.53 -16.33
C ASN A 63 -0.45 5.87 -14.96
N TYR A 64 -1.09 4.73 -14.68
CA TYR A 64 -0.81 3.97 -13.45
C TYR A 64 0.66 3.52 -13.40
N ASP A 65 1.20 3.13 -14.55
CA ASP A 65 2.61 2.80 -14.79
C ASP A 65 3.57 3.93 -14.42
N LYS A 66 3.10 5.18 -14.36
CA LYS A 66 3.90 6.35 -14.00
C LYS A 66 3.80 6.73 -12.52
N THR A 67 3.02 6.00 -11.73
CA THR A 67 2.90 6.27 -10.29
C THR A 67 4.18 5.86 -9.55
N PRO A 68 4.53 6.56 -8.46
CA PRO A 68 5.64 6.12 -7.59
C PRO A 68 5.50 4.68 -7.10
N HIS A 69 4.27 4.20 -6.89
CA HIS A 69 4.00 2.81 -6.51
C HIS A 69 4.44 1.82 -7.59
N TYR A 70 4.05 2.03 -8.85
CA TYR A 70 4.49 1.18 -9.95
C TYR A 70 5.99 1.30 -10.25
N GLN A 71 6.59 2.45 -9.90
CA GLN A 71 8.02 2.68 -10.07
C GLN A 71 8.86 2.09 -8.92
N SER A 72 8.23 1.46 -7.91
CA SER A 72 8.93 0.90 -6.74
C SER A 72 9.92 -0.21 -7.11
N PHE A 73 9.69 -0.89 -8.23
CA PHE A 73 10.50 -2.00 -8.67
C PHE A 73 10.53 -2.07 -10.19
N LYS A 74 11.71 -1.99 -10.79
CA LYS A 74 11.88 -1.95 -12.25
C LYS A 74 12.74 -3.11 -12.72
N PRO A 75 12.52 -3.64 -13.93
CA PRO A 75 13.42 -4.64 -14.49
C PRO A 75 14.82 -4.04 -14.67
N LEU A 76 15.86 -4.87 -14.54
CA LEU A 76 17.25 -4.41 -14.71
C LEU A 76 17.49 -3.79 -16.10
N SER A 77 16.76 -4.23 -17.12
CA SER A 77 16.79 -3.69 -18.48
C SER A 77 16.31 -2.24 -18.59
N ALA A 78 15.65 -1.69 -17.57
CA ALA A 78 15.31 -0.27 -17.51
C ALA A 78 16.54 0.65 -17.34
N TYR A 79 17.69 0.08 -16.95
CA TYR A 79 18.91 0.82 -16.67
C TYR A 79 19.98 0.54 -17.73
N LYS A 80 20.60 1.61 -18.23
CA LYS A 80 21.76 1.50 -19.12
C LYS A 80 22.99 1.17 -18.28
N LEU A 81 23.31 -0.12 -18.16
CA LEU A 81 24.48 -0.56 -17.41
C LEU A 81 25.79 -0.13 -18.09
N ASP A 82 26.82 0.17 -17.31
CA ASP A 82 28.14 0.59 -17.77
C ASP A 82 28.92 -0.54 -18.47
N LYS A 83 28.59 -1.78 -18.12
CA LYS A 83 29.12 -3.00 -18.71
C LYS A 83 28.12 -4.15 -18.63
N THR A 84 28.45 -5.25 -19.27
CA THR A 84 27.73 -6.51 -19.08
C THR A 84 28.13 -7.14 -17.74
N TYR A 85 27.15 -7.46 -16.92
CA TYR A 85 27.35 -8.16 -15.66
C TYR A 85 27.01 -9.64 -15.85
N GLY A 86 27.98 -10.51 -15.59
CA GLY A 86 27.82 -11.96 -15.64
C GLY A 86 27.51 -12.54 -14.27
N SER A 87 28.07 -13.73 -14.02
CA SER A 87 27.92 -14.38 -12.73
C SER A 87 28.82 -13.79 -11.65
N ILE A 88 28.27 -13.68 -10.45
CA ILE A 88 28.98 -13.28 -9.23
C ILE A 88 28.80 -14.34 -8.15
N THR A 89 29.75 -14.44 -7.23
CA THR A 89 29.58 -15.22 -6.01
C THR A 89 29.11 -14.30 -4.90
N VAL A 90 27.97 -14.63 -4.28
CA VAL A 90 27.41 -13.90 -3.14
C VAL A 90 27.41 -14.77 -1.90
N TYR A 91 27.63 -14.14 -0.75
CA TYR A 91 27.65 -14.77 0.57
C TYR A 91 26.42 -14.36 1.39
N ASP A 92 25.87 -15.28 2.19
CA ASP A 92 24.71 -15.04 3.06
C ASP A 92 25.12 -14.19 4.27
N GLY A 93 25.02 -12.87 4.14
CA GLY A 93 25.50 -11.93 5.15
C GLY A 93 27.03 -11.74 5.15
N ALA A 94 27.54 -11.06 6.18
CA ALA A 94 28.91 -10.54 6.21
C ALA A 94 29.93 -11.44 6.95
N ALA A 95 29.51 -12.62 7.41
CA ALA A 95 30.35 -13.53 8.19
C ALA A 95 31.36 -14.29 7.31
N ASP A 96 32.57 -14.50 7.82
CA ASP A 96 33.67 -15.13 7.07
C ASP A 96 33.41 -16.60 6.68
N ASN A 97 32.54 -17.29 7.43
CA ASN A 97 32.11 -18.67 7.17
C ASN A 97 30.72 -18.76 6.52
N ALA A 98 30.21 -17.65 5.98
CA ALA A 98 28.89 -17.61 5.35
C ALA A 98 28.82 -18.57 4.17
N LYS A 99 27.64 -19.18 4.01
CA LYS A 99 27.31 -19.97 2.81
C LYS A 99 27.41 -19.04 1.60
N SER A 100 27.82 -19.59 0.46
CA SER A 100 27.90 -18.83 -0.77
C SER A 100 27.26 -19.57 -1.93
N THR A 101 26.89 -18.81 -2.95
CA THR A 101 26.41 -19.34 -4.21
C THR A 101 26.78 -18.41 -5.34
N THR A 102 26.78 -18.94 -6.56
CA THR A 102 26.97 -18.16 -7.77
C THR A 102 25.61 -17.83 -8.37
N ILE A 103 25.37 -16.54 -8.61
CA ILE A 103 24.17 -16.05 -9.29
C ILE A 103 24.56 -15.29 -10.55
N ASP A 104 23.70 -15.30 -11.55
CA ASP A 104 23.84 -14.51 -12.77
C ASP A 104 23.07 -13.19 -12.61
N ILE A 105 23.79 -12.06 -12.58
CA ILE A 105 23.19 -10.75 -12.37
C ILE A 105 22.26 -10.37 -13.53
N SER A 106 22.51 -10.87 -14.75
CA SER A 106 21.60 -10.63 -15.88
C SER A 106 20.21 -11.24 -15.67
N LYS A 107 20.08 -12.19 -14.72
CA LYS A 107 18.83 -12.84 -14.31
C LYS A 107 18.29 -12.30 -12.98
N ALA A 108 18.81 -11.17 -12.49
CA ALA A 108 18.23 -10.49 -11.34
C ALA A 108 16.74 -10.20 -11.59
N LEU A 109 15.93 -10.27 -10.54
CA LEU A 109 14.50 -10.02 -10.61
C LEU A 109 14.20 -8.57 -11.01
N GLY A 110 15.07 -7.65 -10.59
CA GLY A 110 15.04 -6.25 -10.95
C GLY A 110 15.71 -5.36 -9.91
N VAL A 111 15.30 -4.11 -9.89
CA VAL A 111 15.88 -3.05 -9.08
C VAL A 111 14.76 -2.39 -8.27
N GLU A 112 14.87 -2.49 -6.95
CA GLU A 112 13.96 -1.83 -6.01
C GLU A 112 14.41 -0.39 -5.75
N MET A 113 13.44 0.53 -5.82
CA MET A 113 13.60 1.97 -5.53
C MET A 113 14.80 2.60 -6.23
N ASP A 114 15.04 2.22 -7.50
CA ASP A 114 16.17 2.67 -8.32
C ASP A 114 17.57 2.45 -7.67
N THR A 115 17.65 1.61 -6.63
CA THR A 115 18.83 1.45 -5.80
C THR A 115 19.24 0.00 -5.67
N TYR A 116 18.38 -0.89 -5.16
CA TYR A 116 18.82 -2.24 -4.77
C TYR A 116 18.54 -3.27 -5.86
N VAL A 117 19.59 -3.97 -6.32
CA VAL A 117 19.45 -5.10 -7.24
C VAL A 117 19.03 -6.33 -6.44
N VAL A 118 17.86 -6.89 -6.77
CA VAL A 118 17.25 -8.01 -6.06
C VAL A 118 17.31 -9.27 -6.92
N ALA A 119 17.72 -10.39 -6.32
CA ALA A 119 17.77 -11.69 -6.97
C ALA A 119 17.14 -12.78 -6.12
N GLU A 120 16.67 -13.83 -6.78
CA GLU A 120 16.29 -15.08 -6.14
C GLU A 120 17.54 -15.96 -5.92
N ILE A 121 17.68 -16.49 -4.71
CA ILE A 121 18.77 -17.40 -4.37
C ILE A 121 18.29 -18.86 -4.54
N PRO A 122 19.06 -19.72 -5.23
CA PRO A 122 18.72 -21.14 -5.37
C PRO A 122 18.58 -21.81 -4.00
N LYS A 123 17.56 -22.65 -3.82
CA LYS A 123 17.27 -23.30 -2.53
C LYS A 123 18.41 -24.20 -2.05
N GLU A 124 19.10 -24.83 -2.98
CA GLU A 124 20.28 -25.67 -2.78
C GLU A 124 21.47 -24.91 -2.17
N ALA A 125 21.52 -23.59 -2.27
CA ALA A 125 22.53 -22.77 -1.60
C ALA A 125 22.35 -22.73 -0.07
N GLY A 126 21.15 -23.11 0.43
CA GLY A 126 20.88 -23.21 1.86
C GLY A 126 20.80 -21.86 2.59
N PHE A 127 20.51 -20.78 1.87
CA PHE A 127 20.26 -19.45 2.43
C PHE A 127 18.92 -19.45 3.20
N SER A 128 18.79 -18.61 4.22
CA SER A 128 17.60 -18.59 5.10
C SER A 128 16.34 -18.09 4.38
N LYS A 129 16.51 -17.15 3.43
CA LYS A 129 15.43 -16.56 2.64
C LYS A 129 15.52 -16.97 1.18
N ARG A 130 14.48 -16.62 0.42
CA ARG A 130 14.41 -16.84 -1.03
C ARG A 130 14.94 -15.64 -1.83
N PHE A 131 14.71 -14.43 -1.35
CA PHE A 131 15.03 -13.18 -2.06
C PHE A 131 16.04 -12.35 -1.29
N TYR A 132 17.03 -11.84 -2.00
CA TYR A 132 18.13 -11.09 -1.42
C TYR A 132 18.47 -9.85 -2.26
N ARG A 133 18.95 -8.81 -1.57
CA ARG A 133 19.65 -7.67 -2.18
C ARG A 133 21.08 -8.09 -2.42
N VAL A 134 21.45 -8.20 -3.68
CA VAL A 134 22.75 -8.73 -4.13
C VAL A 134 23.67 -7.64 -4.64
N GLY A 135 23.13 -6.45 -4.91
CA GLY A 135 23.89 -5.29 -5.31
C GLY A 135 23.13 -3.98 -5.12
N HIS A 136 23.79 -2.87 -5.39
CA HIS A 136 23.14 -1.58 -5.60
C HIS A 136 23.56 -0.94 -6.92
N LEU A 137 22.69 -0.11 -7.46
CA LEU A 137 22.95 0.73 -8.60
C LEU A 137 23.64 2.03 -8.16
N ILE A 138 24.68 2.40 -8.89
CA ILE A 138 25.34 3.69 -8.79
C ILE A 138 25.30 4.35 -10.16
N LYS A 139 24.74 5.56 -10.21
CA LYS A 139 24.68 6.34 -11.43
C LYS A 139 26.04 6.98 -11.71
N ASN A 140 26.62 6.68 -12.86
CA ASN A 140 27.86 7.28 -13.34
C ASN A 140 27.59 8.68 -13.92
N PRO A 141 28.62 9.56 -14.00
CA PRO A 141 28.48 10.90 -14.59
C PRO A 141 28.01 10.91 -16.05
N ASP A 142 28.29 9.84 -16.81
CA ASP A 142 27.87 9.67 -18.21
C ASP A 142 26.41 9.18 -18.36
N GLY A 143 25.71 9.01 -17.24
CA GLY A 143 24.33 8.54 -17.18
C GLY A 143 24.17 7.01 -17.25
N THR A 144 25.26 6.24 -17.35
CA THR A 144 25.21 4.78 -17.18
C THR A 144 25.11 4.39 -15.71
N TYR A 145 24.84 3.12 -15.44
CA TYR A 145 24.71 2.59 -14.08
C TYR A 145 25.71 1.46 -13.85
N LYS A 146 26.48 1.60 -12.77
CA LYS A 146 27.34 0.55 -12.24
C LYS A 146 26.58 -0.24 -11.19
N ILE A 147 26.65 -1.56 -11.23
CA ILE A 147 26.27 -2.44 -10.12
C ILE A 147 27.50 -2.67 -9.24
N GLU A 148 27.34 -2.41 -7.95
CA GLU A 148 28.29 -2.77 -6.89
C GLU A 148 27.63 -3.68 -5.86
N SER A 149 28.45 -4.30 -5.01
CA SER A 149 27.94 -5.18 -3.97
C SER A 149 27.11 -4.41 -2.95
N ALA A 150 25.99 -4.99 -2.52
CA ALA A 150 25.14 -4.39 -1.49
C ALA A 150 25.87 -4.29 -0.14
N SER A 151 26.72 -5.26 0.15
CA SER A 151 27.66 -5.25 1.28
C SER A 151 28.87 -6.13 0.94
N VAL A 152 29.91 -6.14 1.76
CA VAL A 152 31.05 -7.05 1.61
C VAL A 152 31.21 -7.95 2.83
N VAL A 153 31.74 -9.15 2.63
CA VAL A 153 32.14 -10.02 3.74
C VAL A 153 33.28 -9.37 4.50
N ASN A 154 33.21 -9.39 5.83
CA ASN A 154 34.15 -8.69 6.71
C ASN A 154 35.61 -9.03 6.39
N GLY A 155 36.45 -8.00 6.26
CA GLY A 155 37.87 -8.20 5.96
C GLY A 155 38.17 -8.69 4.53
N THR A 156 37.18 -8.74 3.63
CA THR A 156 37.37 -9.18 2.23
C THR A 156 36.76 -8.19 1.23
N GLN A 157 36.89 -8.50 -0.06
CA GLN A 157 36.16 -7.83 -1.16
C GLN A 157 35.02 -8.71 -1.71
N ASN A 158 34.69 -9.82 -1.03
CA ASN A 158 33.67 -10.75 -1.47
C ASN A 158 32.28 -10.13 -1.30
N TRP A 159 31.41 -10.34 -2.29
CA TRP A 159 30.08 -9.77 -2.28
C TRP A 159 29.21 -10.44 -1.23
N SER A 160 28.60 -9.64 -0.36
CA SER A 160 27.64 -10.11 0.64
C SER A 160 26.24 -9.72 0.19
N ALA A 161 25.35 -10.70 0.18
CA ALA A 161 23.93 -10.50 -0.04
C ALA A 161 23.25 -10.18 1.29
N GLY A 162 22.43 -9.12 1.29
CA GLY A 162 21.59 -8.78 2.43
C GLY A 162 20.18 -9.34 2.24
N GLU A 163 19.57 -9.86 3.31
CA GLU A 163 18.17 -10.30 3.26
C GLU A 163 17.28 -9.17 2.69
N TYR A 164 16.33 -9.51 1.81
CA TYR A 164 15.42 -8.55 1.21
C TYR A 164 14.17 -8.35 2.07
N THR A 165 14.36 -7.67 3.21
CA THR A 165 13.26 -7.34 4.15
C THR A 165 12.34 -6.23 3.65
N CYS A 166 12.71 -5.53 2.58
CA CYS A 166 11.96 -4.41 1.99
C CYS A 166 10.75 -4.88 1.16
N ALA A 167 10.69 -6.18 0.83
CA ALA A 167 9.68 -6.77 -0.06
C ALA A 167 8.25 -6.48 0.39
N GLU A 168 7.97 -6.49 1.70
CA GLU A 168 6.62 -6.30 2.24
C GLU A 168 5.97 -4.99 1.80
N CYS A 169 6.77 -3.95 1.52
CA CYS A 169 6.28 -2.64 1.11
C CYS A 169 6.61 -2.29 -0.34
N HIS A 170 7.81 -2.62 -0.82
CA HIS A 170 8.27 -2.21 -2.15
C HIS A 170 8.02 -3.25 -3.24
N SER A 171 7.72 -4.48 -2.81
CA SER A 171 7.38 -5.61 -3.69
C SER A 171 6.35 -6.55 -3.03
N PRO A 172 5.19 -6.07 -2.56
CA PRO A 172 4.29 -6.83 -1.67
C PRO A 172 3.76 -8.12 -2.30
N ASN A 173 3.77 -8.20 -3.62
CA ASN A 173 3.32 -9.33 -4.40
C ASN A 173 4.45 -10.35 -4.67
N MET A 174 5.69 -10.05 -4.27
CA MET A 174 6.86 -10.88 -4.55
C MET A 174 6.72 -12.28 -3.96
N GLY A 175 6.81 -13.28 -4.84
CA GLY A 175 6.70 -14.69 -4.48
C GLY A 175 5.28 -15.24 -4.43
N ALA A 176 4.24 -14.40 -4.63
CA ALA A 176 2.89 -14.90 -4.80
C ALA A 176 2.70 -15.58 -6.16
N THR A 177 1.86 -16.62 -6.20
CA THR A 177 1.57 -17.34 -7.44
C THR A 177 0.61 -16.50 -8.30
N GLY A 178 0.92 -16.37 -9.61
CA GLY A 178 0.05 -15.65 -10.55
C GLY A 178 0.38 -14.17 -10.74
N THR A 179 1.41 -13.65 -10.09
CA THR A 179 1.88 -12.26 -10.25
C THR A 179 3.30 -12.25 -10.82
N PRO A 180 3.49 -11.98 -12.13
CA PRO A 180 4.82 -11.87 -12.73
C PRO A 180 5.53 -10.57 -12.34
N ASP A 181 4.77 -9.56 -11.90
CA ASP A 181 5.27 -8.24 -11.56
C ASP A 181 5.70 -8.18 -10.09
N TYR A 182 6.87 -7.61 -9.84
CA TYR A 182 7.42 -7.41 -8.49
C TYR A 182 7.17 -6.02 -7.93
N THR A 183 6.63 -5.09 -8.72
CA THR A 183 6.22 -3.79 -8.22
C THR A 183 4.89 -3.85 -7.46
N ILE A 184 4.47 -2.73 -6.87
CA ILE A 184 3.13 -2.57 -6.32
C ILE A 184 2.16 -2.50 -7.50
N THR A 185 1.36 -3.55 -7.69
CA THR A 185 0.32 -3.66 -8.73
C THR A 185 -1.07 -3.36 -8.20
N CYS A 186 -2.11 -3.42 -9.04
CA CYS A 186 -3.51 -3.30 -8.64
C CYS A 186 -3.82 -4.16 -7.40
N GLU A 187 -3.37 -5.42 -7.41
CA GLU A 187 -3.67 -6.41 -6.37
C GLU A 187 -2.90 -6.17 -5.07
N GLY A 188 -1.85 -5.34 -5.09
CA GLY A 188 -1.15 -4.90 -3.88
C GLY A 188 -2.06 -4.07 -2.96
N CYS A 189 -3.05 -3.37 -3.51
CA CYS A 189 -4.05 -2.63 -2.75
C CYS A 189 -5.42 -3.31 -2.75
N HIS A 190 -5.84 -3.85 -3.89
CA HIS A 190 -7.16 -4.42 -4.08
C HIS A 190 -7.29 -5.89 -3.65
N GLY A 191 -6.16 -6.55 -3.36
CA GLY A 191 -6.10 -7.96 -2.99
C GLY A 191 -6.19 -8.90 -4.21
N PRO A 192 -6.25 -10.23 -3.96
CA PRO A 192 -6.27 -11.24 -5.02
C PRO A 192 -7.54 -11.16 -5.89
N GLY A 193 -7.38 -10.95 -7.20
CA GLY A 193 -8.47 -10.61 -8.11
C GLY A 193 -9.19 -11.77 -8.81
N SER A 194 -8.76 -13.01 -8.63
CA SER A 194 -9.33 -14.17 -9.39
C SER A 194 -10.85 -14.34 -9.22
N ALA A 195 -11.38 -14.17 -8.02
CA ALA A 195 -12.82 -14.24 -7.77
C ALA A 195 -13.58 -13.12 -8.51
N HIS A 196 -12.98 -11.93 -8.61
CA HIS A 196 -13.53 -10.80 -9.35
C HIS A 196 -13.51 -11.03 -10.86
N VAL A 197 -12.44 -11.60 -11.40
CA VAL A 197 -12.35 -11.96 -12.82
C VAL A 197 -13.39 -13.02 -13.19
N ALA A 198 -13.66 -13.97 -12.31
CA ALA A 198 -14.65 -15.04 -12.53
C ALA A 198 -16.11 -14.59 -12.32
N ALA A 199 -16.34 -13.41 -11.74
CA ALA A 199 -17.68 -12.92 -11.44
C ALA A 199 -18.47 -12.58 -12.71
N THR A 200 -19.70 -13.09 -12.80
CA THR A 200 -20.55 -12.95 -14.00
C THR A 200 -21.58 -11.83 -13.89
N THR A 201 -21.81 -11.32 -12.67
CA THR A 201 -22.77 -10.25 -12.38
C THR A 201 -22.08 -9.07 -11.70
N ASP A 202 -22.66 -7.87 -11.80
CA ASP A 202 -22.09 -6.67 -11.19
C ASP A 202 -22.10 -6.72 -9.67
N ASP A 203 -23.11 -7.36 -9.07
CA ASP A 203 -23.18 -7.52 -7.62
C ASP A 203 -22.09 -8.47 -7.10
N GLN A 204 -21.79 -9.54 -7.84
CA GLN A 204 -20.63 -10.39 -7.54
C GLN A 204 -19.33 -9.58 -7.64
N LYS A 205 -19.12 -8.85 -8.75
CA LYS A 205 -17.90 -8.05 -8.95
C LYS A 205 -17.64 -7.04 -7.83
N LYS A 206 -18.70 -6.39 -7.34
CA LYS A 206 -18.63 -5.45 -6.20
C LYS A 206 -18.29 -6.15 -4.89
N ALA A 207 -18.76 -7.38 -4.70
CA ALA A 207 -18.52 -8.15 -3.48
C ALA A 207 -17.13 -8.81 -3.44
N THR A 208 -16.49 -9.01 -4.60
CA THR A 208 -15.26 -9.81 -4.72
C THR A 208 -13.98 -8.98 -4.85
N MET A 209 -14.06 -7.65 -4.83
CA MET A 209 -12.88 -6.79 -4.90
C MET A 209 -12.84 -5.80 -3.75
N VAL A 210 -11.71 -5.73 -3.04
CA VAL A 210 -11.55 -4.81 -1.92
C VAL A 210 -11.40 -3.39 -2.44
N LEU A 211 -12.13 -2.46 -1.84
CA LEU A 211 -11.87 -1.03 -2.02
C LEU A 211 -10.88 -0.56 -0.95
N PRO A 212 -9.70 -0.04 -1.33
CA PRO A 212 -8.71 0.42 -0.37
C PRO A 212 -9.26 1.49 0.56
N ASN A 213 -8.95 1.33 1.85
CA ASN A 213 -9.21 2.30 2.92
C ASN A 213 -7.88 2.75 3.53
N SER A 214 -7.91 3.60 4.58
CA SER A 214 -6.69 4.04 5.26
C SER A 214 -5.80 2.88 5.72
N ASP A 215 -6.39 1.81 6.29
CA ASP A 215 -5.63 0.65 6.77
C ASP A 215 -4.85 -0.03 5.64
N THR A 216 -5.38 0.00 4.42
CA THR A 216 -4.69 -0.53 3.24
C THR A 216 -3.39 0.24 2.98
N CYS A 217 -3.44 1.57 3.08
CA CYS A 217 -2.26 2.45 2.90
C CYS A 217 -1.25 2.26 4.05
N LEU A 218 -1.75 2.18 5.28
CA LEU A 218 -0.95 2.14 6.50
C LEU A 218 -0.19 0.80 6.69
N LYS A 219 -0.52 -0.24 5.92
CA LYS A 219 0.30 -1.47 5.84
C LYS A 219 1.75 -1.18 5.44
N CYS A 220 1.97 -0.19 4.58
CA CYS A 220 3.30 0.21 4.11
C CYS A 220 3.67 1.61 4.60
N HIS A 221 2.70 2.53 4.62
CA HIS A 221 2.90 3.91 5.08
C HIS A 221 2.65 4.03 6.59
N ASN A 222 3.45 3.34 7.40
CA ASN A 222 3.32 3.43 8.85
C ASN A 222 3.45 4.88 9.35
N SER A 223 2.55 5.28 10.23
CA SER A 223 2.43 6.66 10.71
C SER A 223 2.96 6.83 12.12
N ASP A 224 2.98 5.78 12.93
CA ASP A 224 3.28 5.93 14.35
C ASP A 224 4.78 6.15 14.60
N PRO A 225 5.14 6.97 15.60
CA PRO A 225 6.47 6.98 16.17
C PRO A 225 6.86 5.59 16.66
N LYS A 226 8.16 5.36 16.77
CA LYS A 226 8.70 4.10 17.31
C LYS A 226 9.80 4.39 18.31
N LYS A 227 10.15 3.38 19.10
CA LYS A 227 11.29 3.43 20.00
C LYS A 227 12.55 3.06 19.23
N ASP A 228 13.57 3.90 19.29
CA ASP A 228 14.89 3.58 18.76
C ASP A 228 15.51 2.44 19.56
N SER A 229 15.99 1.39 18.89
CA SER A 229 16.54 0.20 19.57
C SER A 229 17.86 0.47 20.31
N THR A 230 18.58 1.54 19.96
CA THR A 230 19.89 1.87 20.50
C THR A 230 19.80 2.94 21.58
N THR A 231 19.07 4.02 21.33
CA THR A 231 18.96 5.16 22.25
C THR A 231 17.72 5.10 23.14
N SER A 232 16.76 4.21 22.85
CA SER A 232 15.43 4.17 23.48
C SER A 232 14.61 5.46 23.32
N ALA A 233 15.07 6.42 22.51
CA ALA A 233 14.33 7.63 22.21
C ALA A 233 13.08 7.30 21.38
N ILE A 234 12.02 8.08 21.57
CA ILE A 234 10.89 8.04 20.65
C ILE A 234 11.31 8.80 19.39
N ILE A 235 11.29 8.13 18.24
CA ILE A 235 11.67 8.67 16.94
C ILE A 235 10.46 8.71 16.02
N THR A 236 10.41 9.73 15.16
CA THR A 236 9.43 9.75 14.08
C THR A 236 9.72 8.62 13.10
N THR A 237 8.72 8.13 12.37
CA THR A 237 8.95 7.09 11.37
C THR A 237 9.76 7.66 10.21
N ASN A 238 11.05 7.33 10.17
CA ASN A 238 11.94 7.90 9.17
C ASN A 238 11.72 7.25 7.80
N HIS A 239 11.74 5.92 7.64
CA HIS A 239 11.84 5.35 6.29
C HIS A 239 10.50 5.01 5.61
N TYR A 240 9.40 4.80 6.36
CA TYR A 240 8.19 4.19 5.79
C TYR A 240 6.89 4.84 6.32
N GLY A 241 6.48 5.99 5.77
CA GLY A 241 5.06 6.36 5.82
C GLY A 241 4.70 7.80 6.19
N THR A 242 3.39 8.03 6.31
CA THR A 242 2.79 9.34 6.60
C THR A 242 3.08 9.74 8.04
N ARG A 243 4.33 10.16 8.27
CA ARG A 243 4.92 10.52 9.55
C ARG A 243 3.90 11.19 10.46
N ASP A 244 3.63 10.55 11.59
CA ASP A 244 2.87 11.12 12.69
C ASP A 244 1.38 11.46 12.34
N TYR A 245 0.87 10.94 11.22
CA TYR A 245 -0.52 11.15 10.77
C TYR A 245 -1.55 10.75 11.83
N THR A 246 -1.24 9.73 12.63
CA THR A 246 -2.08 9.26 13.74
C THR A 246 -2.48 10.37 14.70
N PHE A 247 -1.62 11.37 14.92
CA PHE A 247 -1.88 12.50 15.82
C PHE A 247 -2.57 13.69 15.14
N SER A 248 -2.71 13.65 13.82
CA SER A 248 -3.38 14.73 13.11
C SER A 248 -4.86 14.82 13.48
N LYS A 249 -5.42 16.03 13.39
CA LYS A 249 -6.87 16.22 13.47
C LYS A 249 -7.59 15.56 12.29
N HIS A 250 -6.95 15.47 11.13
CA HIS A 250 -7.47 14.76 9.98
C HIS A 250 -7.70 13.26 10.27
N ASN A 251 -6.83 12.62 11.05
CA ASN A 251 -7.04 11.24 11.48
C ASN A 251 -8.06 11.11 12.62
N THR A 252 -7.98 12.01 13.61
CA THR A 252 -8.68 11.81 14.90
C THR A 252 -10.13 12.32 14.95
N THR A 253 -10.58 13.15 14.00
CA THR A 253 -11.92 13.74 14.06
C THR A 253 -12.98 12.98 13.26
N GLY A 254 -12.56 12.06 12.38
CA GLY A 254 -13.46 11.38 11.44
C GLY A 254 -14.07 12.30 10.36
N GLN A 255 -13.59 13.55 10.23
CA GLN A 255 -14.13 14.53 9.29
C GLN A 255 -13.67 14.32 7.84
N ILE A 256 -12.67 13.46 7.61
CA ILE A 256 -12.20 13.10 6.27
C ILE A 256 -12.28 11.59 6.06
N ASN A 257 -12.46 11.18 4.80
CA ASN A 257 -12.48 9.78 4.40
C ASN A 257 -11.06 9.26 4.12
N GLY A 258 -10.18 9.38 5.13
CA GLY A 258 -8.81 8.87 5.08
C GLY A 258 -7.91 9.50 4.01
N CYS A 259 -6.85 8.77 3.66
CA CYS A 259 -5.78 9.20 2.76
C CYS A 259 -6.31 9.65 1.39
N LEU A 260 -7.31 8.94 0.86
CA LEU A 260 -7.93 9.22 -0.44
C LEU A 260 -8.76 10.50 -0.46
N THR A 261 -8.87 11.24 0.64
CA THR A 261 -9.43 12.60 0.63
C THR A 261 -8.50 13.54 -0.13
N CYS A 262 -7.19 13.46 0.13
CA CYS A 262 -6.16 14.30 -0.48
C CYS A 262 -5.44 13.61 -1.65
N HIS A 263 -5.32 12.28 -1.59
CA HIS A 263 -4.56 11.51 -2.57
C HIS A 263 -5.41 10.87 -3.66
N LYS A 264 -4.80 10.64 -4.83
CA LYS A 264 -5.28 9.79 -5.93
C LYS A 264 -4.19 8.76 -6.23
N VAL A 265 -4.55 7.51 -6.50
CA VAL A 265 -3.57 6.39 -6.56
C VAL A 265 -3.43 5.75 -7.94
N HIS A 266 -4.28 6.10 -8.89
CA HIS A 266 -4.28 5.50 -10.25
C HIS A 266 -3.50 6.31 -11.29
N GLY A 267 -2.80 7.36 -10.88
CA GLY A 267 -1.98 8.17 -11.78
C GLY A 267 -1.41 9.39 -11.06
N PRO A 268 -0.23 9.88 -11.46
CA PRO A 268 0.40 11.00 -10.81
C PRO A 268 -0.29 12.35 -11.09
N ASP A 269 -0.02 13.34 -10.24
CA ASP A 269 -0.22 14.76 -10.51
C ASP A 269 0.89 15.33 -11.42
N ALA A 270 0.82 16.61 -11.77
CA ALA A 270 1.79 17.25 -12.65
C ALA A 270 3.22 17.29 -12.07
N ASN A 271 3.38 17.10 -10.76
CA ASN A 271 4.68 17.07 -10.07
C ASN A 271 5.20 15.64 -9.87
N GLY A 272 4.50 14.62 -10.39
CA GLY A 272 4.86 13.21 -10.18
C GLY A 272 4.38 12.64 -8.84
N GLY A 273 3.68 13.44 -8.03
CA GLY A 273 3.10 13.02 -6.75
C GLY A 273 1.75 12.34 -6.95
N LEU A 274 1.13 11.93 -5.83
CA LEU A 274 -0.18 11.27 -5.82
C LEU A 274 -1.27 12.17 -5.20
N LEU A 275 -1.17 13.49 -5.34
CA LEU A 275 -2.19 14.41 -4.85
C LEU A 275 -3.33 14.57 -5.86
N LYS A 276 -4.55 14.83 -5.37
CA LYS A 276 -5.71 15.09 -6.24
C LYS A 276 -5.59 16.36 -7.07
N LYS A 277 -4.75 17.30 -6.63
CA LYS A 277 -4.47 18.59 -7.27
C LYS A 277 -2.96 18.82 -7.29
N ASP A 278 -2.49 19.53 -8.30
CA ASP A 278 -1.05 19.82 -8.46
C ASP A 278 -0.53 20.75 -7.36
N LYS A 279 -1.39 21.57 -6.75
CA LYS A 279 -1.04 22.42 -5.61
C LYS A 279 -1.75 21.91 -4.36
N PRO A 280 -1.02 21.61 -3.26
CA PRO A 280 -1.65 21.15 -2.02
C PRO A 280 -2.70 22.11 -1.46
N ASN A 281 -2.47 23.42 -1.53
CA ASN A 281 -3.42 24.42 -1.03
C ASN A 281 -4.78 24.35 -1.75
N ASP A 282 -4.83 23.96 -3.03
CA ASP A 282 -6.09 23.80 -3.77
C ASP A 282 -6.94 22.63 -3.21
N ILE A 283 -6.31 21.71 -2.47
CA ILE A 283 -6.99 20.67 -1.69
C ILE A 283 -7.41 21.25 -0.33
N CYS A 284 -6.49 21.92 0.37
CA CYS A 284 -6.75 22.46 1.71
C CYS A 284 -7.99 23.39 1.73
N VAL A 285 -8.13 24.28 0.73
CA VAL A 285 -9.21 25.26 0.68
C VAL A 285 -10.60 24.66 0.45
N THR A 286 -10.71 23.37 0.10
CA THR A 286 -12.02 22.72 -0.01
C THR A 286 -12.73 22.57 1.33
N CYS A 287 -11.96 22.58 2.43
CA CYS A 287 -12.48 22.53 3.81
C CYS A 287 -12.03 23.75 4.64
N HIS A 288 -10.83 24.27 4.40
CA HIS A 288 -10.27 25.43 5.08
C HIS A 288 -10.44 26.70 4.23
N ALA A 289 -11.69 27.10 4.02
CA ALA A 289 -12.02 28.25 3.16
C ALA A 289 -11.26 29.53 3.57
N GLY A 290 -10.67 30.20 2.58
CA GLY A 290 -9.90 31.44 2.78
C GLY A 290 -8.55 31.26 3.47
N LYS A 291 -8.08 30.02 3.68
CA LYS A 291 -6.74 29.74 4.20
C LYS A 291 -5.76 29.51 3.05
N ASN A 292 -4.52 29.91 3.28
CA ASN A 292 -3.39 29.56 2.44
C ASN A 292 -2.27 29.16 3.40
N TYR A 293 -1.89 27.89 3.36
CA TYR A 293 -0.90 27.33 4.26
C TYR A 293 0.48 27.33 3.60
N ASP A 294 1.52 27.62 4.37
CA ASP A 294 2.86 27.21 4.00
C ASP A 294 3.03 25.72 4.34
N VAL A 295 2.96 24.89 3.29
CA VAL A 295 3.00 23.43 3.40
C VAL A 295 4.26 22.97 4.13
N LYS A 296 5.41 23.61 3.89
CA LYS A 296 6.68 23.20 4.52
C LYS A 296 6.73 23.46 6.02
N THR A 297 5.92 24.40 6.50
CA THR A 297 5.81 24.69 7.93
C THR A 297 4.84 23.73 8.63
N ILE A 298 3.73 23.35 7.97
CA ILE A 298 2.72 22.46 8.56
C ILE A 298 3.01 20.98 8.34
N MET A 299 3.79 20.64 7.32
CA MET A 299 4.23 19.31 6.92
C MET A 299 5.74 19.39 6.65
N TRP A 300 6.53 19.44 7.71
CA TRP A 300 7.96 19.69 7.61
C TRP A 300 8.75 18.46 7.10
N ASP A 301 9.79 18.74 6.31
CA ASP A 301 10.63 17.74 5.67
C ASP A 301 11.60 17.08 6.66
N ASN A 302 11.90 15.80 6.49
CA ASN A 302 12.92 15.15 7.29
C ASN A 302 14.33 15.57 6.83
N LYS A 303 14.96 16.50 7.56
CA LYS A 303 16.32 16.98 7.28
C LYS A 303 17.43 15.94 7.43
N SER A 304 17.15 14.80 8.06
CA SER A 304 18.11 13.72 8.24
C SER A 304 18.18 12.75 7.05
N ASP A 305 17.28 12.90 6.07
CA ASP A 305 17.23 12.04 4.91
C ASP A 305 18.17 12.53 3.79
N PRO A 306 19.32 11.86 3.56
CA PRO A 306 20.24 12.28 2.50
C PRO A 306 19.72 12.02 1.09
N HIS A 307 18.64 11.25 0.95
CA HIS A 307 18.11 10.79 -0.33
C HIS A 307 16.72 11.34 -0.65
N ASN A 308 16.13 12.13 0.26
CA ASN A 308 14.81 12.75 0.11
C ASN A 308 13.72 11.75 -0.34
N HIS A 309 13.80 10.50 0.15
CA HIS A 309 12.83 9.42 -0.01
C HIS A 309 11.82 9.33 1.14
N ILE A 310 12.08 10.04 2.24
CA ILE A 310 11.25 10.11 3.43
C ILE A 310 10.18 11.18 3.22
N THR A 311 8.91 10.80 3.35
CA THR A 311 7.80 11.74 3.23
C THR A 311 7.80 12.78 4.35
N ALA A 312 7.30 13.98 4.04
CA ALA A 312 7.10 15.04 5.02
C ALA A 312 6.20 14.60 6.20
N ASP A 313 6.27 15.34 7.29
CA ASP A 313 5.35 15.20 8.42
C ASP A 313 3.88 15.29 7.98
N HIS A 314 3.04 14.42 8.51
CA HIS A 314 1.58 14.39 8.30
C HIS A 314 0.82 14.59 9.62
N SER A 315 1.48 15.01 10.70
CA SER A 315 0.82 15.42 11.93
C SER A 315 0.03 16.73 11.77
N PHE A 316 0.34 17.52 10.74
CA PHE A 316 -0.21 18.86 10.49
C PHE A 316 -0.05 19.76 11.72
N THR A 317 1.21 19.96 12.14
CA THR A 317 1.66 20.72 13.33
C THR A 317 1.39 20.08 14.69
N ALA A 318 0.77 18.89 14.79
CA ALA A 318 0.64 18.22 16.09
C ALA A 318 2.01 17.78 16.65
N ILE A 319 2.96 17.49 15.77
CA ILE A 319 4.38 17.28 16.06
C ILE A 319 5.17 18.30 15.24
N PRO A 320 5.39 19.52 15.74
CA PRO A 320 6.13 20.55 15.00
C PRO A 320 7.62 20.17 14.90
N GLU A 321 8.32 20.69 13.88
CA GLU A 321 9.76 20.43 13.71
C GLU A 321 10.56 20.80 14.96
N SER A 322 10.19 21.90 15.63
CA SER A 322 10.82 22.38 16.87
C SER A 322 10.71 21.41 18.04
N ALA A 323 9.79 20.44 17.99
CA ALA A 323 9.66 19.39 19.00
C ALA A 323 10.62 18.22 18.76
N THR A 324 11.43 18.28 17.70
CA THR A 324 12.29 17.19 17.28
C THR A 324 13.76 17.60 17.17
N LYS A 325 14.66 16.62 17.17
CA LYS A 325 16.08 16.80 16.94
C LYS A 325 16.65 15.61 16.16
N VAL A 326 17.51 15.87 15.19
CA VAL A 326 18.27 14.81 14.52
C VAL A 326 19.39 14.33 15.43
N ASN A 327 19.39 13.04 15.76
CA ASN A 327 20.50 12.42 16.47
C ASN A 327 21.74 12.38 15.56
N PRO A 328 22.90 12.93 15.98
CA PRO A 328 24.07 13.02 15.12
C PRO A 328 24.68 11.66 14.78
N THR A 329 24.44 10.64 15.61
CA THR A 329 24.99 9.28 15.48
C THR A 329 24.05 8.37 14.69
N THR A 330 22.80 8.22 15.15
CA THR A 330 21.84 7.31 14.51
C THR A 330 21.18 7.93 13.28
N LYS A 331 21.30 9.26 13.12
CA LYS A 331 20.58 10.07 12.12
C LYS A 331 19.07 10.03 12.25
N ASN A 332 18.51 9.37 13.28
CA ASN A 332 17.08 9.36 13.50
C ASN A 332 16.58 10.71 14.00
N VAL A 333 15.35 11.08 13.60
CA VAL A 333 14.64 12.24 14.13
C VAL A 333 13.96 11.88 15.45
N GLU A 334 14.56 12.29 16.56
CA GLU A 334 14.08 12.07 17.91
C GLU A 334 13.08 13.14 18.32
N ILE A 335 12.00 12.74 18.97
CA ILE A 335 11.01 13.63 19.57
C ILE A 335 11.50 13.96 20.98
N VAL A 336 11.75 15.25 21.24
CA VAL A 336 12.41 15.72 22.46
C VAL A 336 11.54 16.64 23.31
N ASP A 337 10.47 17.19 22.75
CA ASP A 337 9.55 18.05 23.50
C ASP A 337 8.75 17.22 24.53
N PRO A 338 8.80 17.58 25.83
CA PRO A 338 8.10 16.81 26.87
C PRO A 338 6.58 16.76 26.71
N THR A 339 5.97 17.82 26.18
CA THR A 339 4.52 17.90 25.96
C THR A 339 4.09 16.96 24.84
N VAL A 340 4.86 16.94 23.75
CA VAL A 340 4.63 16.01 22.63
C VAL A 340 4.88 14.57 23.07
N LEU A 341 5.94 14.32 23.86
CA LEU A 341 6.22 12.99 24.40
C LEU A 341 5.08 12.48 25.32
N ASP A 342 4.52 13.34 26.18
CA ASP A 342 3.37 12.98 27.02
C ASP A 342 2.13 12.67 26.17
N MET A 343 1.86 13.48 25.15
CA MET A 343 0.79 13.24 24.18
C MET A 343 0.93 11.88 23.50
N ILE A 344 2.14 11.55 23.03
CA ILE A 344 2.44 10.27 22.37
C ILE A 344 2.26 9.12 23.35
N LYS A 345 2.79 9.20 24.57
CA LYS A 345 2.65 8.12 25.57
C LYS A 345 1.19 7.87 25.93
N LYS A 346 0.37 8.91 25.98
CA LYS A 346 -1.07 8.78 26.24
C LYS A 346 -1.81 8.11 25.09
N ALA A 347 -1.44 8.44 23.85
CA ALA A 347 -2.08 7.90 22.65
C ALA A 347 -1.57 6.50 22.27
N LEU A 348 -0.29 6.22 22.54
CA LEU A 348 0.43 4.97 22.25
C LEU A 348 1.12 4.45 23.52
N PRO A 349 0.37 3.86 24.46
CA PRO A 349 0.91 3.43 25.75
C PRO A 349 2.04 2.40 25.66
N ASP A 350 2.09 1.63 24.57
CA ASP A 350 3.15 0.63 24.37
C ASP A 350 4.52 1.25 24.11
N LEU A 351 4.59 2.50 23.64
CA LEU A 351 5.85 3.23 23.52
C LEU A 351 6.39 3.72 24.88
N ALA A 352 5.56 3.73 25.91
CA ALA A 352 5.94 4.14 27.27
C ALA A 352 6.55 2.99 28.10
N LYS A 353 6.43 1.73 27.63
CA LYS A 353 6.97 0.53 28.28
C LYS A 353 8.46 0.34 27.94
#